data_AF-A0A820FH49-F1
#
_entry.id   AF-A0A820FH49-F1
#
_cell.length_a   1.000
_cell.length_b   1.000
_cell.length_c   1.000
_cell.angle_alpha   90.00
_cell.angle_beta   90.00
_cell.angle_gamma   90.00
#
_symmetry.space_group_name_H-M   'P 1'
#
loop_
_entity.id
_entity.type
_entity.pdbx_description
1 polymer ?
#
loop_
_entity_poly.entity_id
_entity_poly.type
_entity_poly.pdbx_seq_one_letter_code
_entity_poly.pdbx_strand_id
1 'polypeptide(L)'
;MIDLITKEHMLLYCPDNNESENKWICTLCSSKLKRKQMPSRAIMNNLQVCEIPAELKKLYNLEKHLIALRLPFMKIVNLVSGKISHKFAQKGTKSPLHIVPSDVEDTIMSLPRPVDKSMMIRLQLKRRLKYKTVGKAINQS
;
A
#
# COMPACT_ATOMS: atom_id res chain seq x y z
N MET A 1 30.76 -4.08 15.34
CA MET A 1 29.56 -4.68 14.71
C MET A 1 29.32 -4.20 13.27
N ILE A 2 29.61 -2.95 12.89
CA ILE A 2 29.40 -2.49 11.50
C ILE A 2 30.56 -2.89 10.56
N ASP A 3 31.79 -3.00 11.07
CA ASP A 3 32.95 -3.32 10.22
C ASP A 3 32.96 -4.76 9.68
N LEU A 4 32.33 -5.72 10.39
CA LEU A 4 32.15 -7.11 9.94
C LEU A 4 31.05 -7.27 8.86
N ILE A 5 30.19 -6.28 8.69
CA ILE A 5 29.10 -6.30 7.70
C ILE A 5 29.62 -6.01 6.29
N THR A 6 30.73 -5.27 6.18
CA THR A 6 31.18 -4.73 4.87
C THR A 6 31.94 -5.73 4.00
N LYS A 7 32.58 -6.75 4.58
CA LYS A 7 33.38 -7.73 3.80
C LYS A 7 32.65 -9.05 3.52
N GLU A 8 31.86 -9.57 4.46
CA GLU A 8 31.18 -10.86 4.25
C GLU A 8 29.74 -10.75 3.76
N HIS A 9 29.05 -9.63 3.99
CA HIS A 9 27.61 -9.53 3.73
C HIS A 9 27.23 -8.62 2.55
N MET A 10 28.20 -8.07 1.83
CA MET A 10 27.96 -7.60 0.45
C MET A 10 27.88 -8.78 -0.55
N LEU A 11 27.72 -10.01 -0.06
CA LEU A 11 26.98 -11.03 -0.76
C LEU A 11 25.51 -10.57 -0.87
N LEU A 12 25.26 -9.66 -1.81
CA LEU A 12 24.08 -9.77 -2.67
C LEU A 12 23.85 -11.27 -2.86
N TYR A 13 22.75 -11.80 -2.33
CA TYR A 13 22.32 -13.16 -2.61
C TYR A 13 22.23 -13.28 -4.13
N CYS A 14 23.30 -13.81 -4.71
CA CYS A 14 23.43 -14.10 -6.10
C CYS A 14 23.21 -15.61 -6.13
N PRO A 15 22.02 -16.08 -6.58
CA PRO A 15 21.74 -17.51 -6.64
C PRO A 15 22.72 -18.25 -7.57
N ASP A 16 23.48 -17.51 -8.38
CA ASP A 16 24.50 -18.03 -9.28
C ASP A 16 25.91 -17.77 -8.71
N ASN A 17 26.60 -18.86 -8.36
CA ASN A 17 27.96 -18.93 -7.79
C ASN A 17 29.08 -18.50 -8.77
N ASN A 18 28.85 -17.52 -9.65
CA ASN A 18 29.89 -17.05 -10.56
C ASN A 18 30.61 -15.82 -9.96
N GLU A 19 31.82 -16.05 -9.44
CA GLU A 19 32.68 -15.03 -8.81
C GLU A 19 33.28 -14.01 -9.80
N SER A 20 33.03 -14.14 -11.10
CA SER A 20 33.69 -13.38 -12.17
C SER A 20 32.87 -12.26 -12.81
N GLU A 21 31.66 -11.96 -12.33
CA GLU A 21 30.85 -10.88 -12.90
C GLU A 21 31.00 -9.55 -12.14
N ASN A 22 31.19 -8.46 -12.90
CA ASN A 22 31.15 -7.10 -12.39
C ASN A 22 29.76 -6.82 -11.77
N LYS A 23 29.71 -6.74 -10.43
CA LYS A 23 28.48 -6.44 -9.68
C LYS A 23 28.26 -4.93 -9.61
N TRP A 24 27.03 -4.51 -9.87
CA TRP A 24 26.63 -3.11 -9.81
C TRP A 24 25.91 -2.82 -8.49
N ILE A 25 26.32 -1.74 -7.83
CA ILE A 25 25.63 -1.20 -6.65
C ILE A 25 25.08 0.18 -6.98
N CYS A 26 23.84 0.47 -6.56
CA CYS A 26 23.27 1.80 -6.77
C CYS A 26 24.03 2.86 -5.93
N THR A 27 24.03 4.10 -6.42
CA THR A 27 24.76 5.22 -5.81
C THR A 27 24.31 5.51 -4.37
N LEU A 28 23.01 5.33 -4.07
CA LEU A 28 22.46 5.51 -2.71
C LEU A 28 23.04 4.47 -1.74
N CYS A 29 23.01 3.19 -2.10
CA CYS A 29 23.55 2.12 -1.26
C CYS A 29 25.05 2.28 -1.08
N SER A 30 25.79 2.62 -2.15
CA SER A 30 27.22 2.92 -2.08
C SER A 30 27.51 4.08 -1.11
N SER A 31 26.77 5.19 -1.21
CA SER A 31 26.94 6.35 -0.32
C SER A 31 26.64 6.01 1.14
N LYS A 32 25.62 5.20 1.42
CA LYS A 32 25.26 4.76 2.78
C LYS A 32 26.33 3.84 3.36
N LEU A 33 26.80 2.86 2.58
CA LEU A 33 27.86 1.93 3.00
C LEU A 33 29.19 2.64 3.26
N LYS A 34 29.58 3.61 2.41
CA LYS A 34 30.76 4.46 2.66
C LYS A 34 30.68 5.23 3.98
N ARG A 35 29.47 5.59 4.41
CA ARG A 35 29.19 6.24 5.69
C ARG A 35 28.98 5.24 6.84
N LYS A 36 29.26 3.95 6.63
CA LYS A 36 29.02 2.86 7.59
C LYS A 36 27.55 2.79 8.06
N GLN A 37 26.60 3.12 7.19
CA GLN A 37 25.16 3.05 7.45
C GLN A 37 24.51 1.96 6.58
N MET A 38 23.59 1.20 7.17
CA MET A 38 22.77 0.25 6.41
C MET A 38 21.84 0.99 5.44
N PRO A 39 21.79 0.61 4.14
CA PRO A 39 20.79 1.13 3.23
C PRO A 39 19.38 0.76 3.71
N SER A 40 18.42 1.67 3.54
CA SER A 40 17.02 1.46 3.96
C SER A 40 16.32 0.34 3.19
N ARG A 41 16.76 0.06 1.97
CA ARG A 41 16.20 -0.97 1.07
C ARG A 41 17.12 -2.20 1.01
N ALA A 42 17.65 -2.65 2.14
CA ALA A 42 18.44 -3.87 2.21
C ALA A 42 17.58 -5.06 2.67
N ILE A 43 17.89 -6.25 2.19
CA ILE A 43 17.24 -7.47 2.71
C ILE A 43 17.69 -7.71 4.16
N MET A 44 18.96 -7.42 4.45
CA MET A 44 19.55 -7.59 5.77
C MET A 44 18.90 -6.76 6.88
N ASN A 45 18.30 -5.61 6.56
CA ASN A 45 17.51 -4.84 7.52
C ASN A 45 16.02 -5.19 7.42
N ASN A 46 15.65 -6.37 6.89
CA ASN A 46 14.28 -6.83 6.67
C ASN A 46 13.41 -5.84 5.87
N LEU A 47 14.01 -5.05 4.97
CA LEU A 47 13.35 -3.96 4.26
C LEU A 47 12.62 -3.01 5.23
N GLN A 48 13.17 -2.83 6.43
CA GLN A 48 12.55 -2.07 7.51
C GLN A 48 12.32 -0.62 7.07
N VAL A 49 11.06 -0.21 7.14
CA VAL A 49 10.64 1.17 6.93
C VAL A 49 10.82 1.93 8.25
N CYS A 50 11.06 3.24 8.16
CA CYS A 50 11.09 4.10 9.34
C CYS A 50 9.80 3.90 10.16
N GLU A 51 9.94 3.91 11.49
CA GLU A 51 8.78 3.83 12.35
C GLU A 51 7.83 4.99 12.10
N ILE A 52 6.53 4.67 12.12
CA ILE A 52 5.49 5.70 12.03
C ILE A 52 5.58 6.55 13.32
N PRO A 53 5.65 7.89 13.22
CA PRO A 53 5.62 8.79 14.37
C PRO A 53 4.44 8.49 15.30
N ALA A 54 4.61 8.68 16.61
CA ALA A 54 3.60 8.34 17.61
C ALA A 54 2.29 9.12 17.39
N GLU A 55 2.41 10.36 16.91
CA GLU A 55 1.32 11.26 16.57
C GLU A 55 0.46 10.72 15.42
N LEU A 56 1.07 9.96 14.50
CA LEU A 56 0.39 9.35 13.36
C LEU A 56 -0.09 7.92 13.68
N LYS A 57 0.56 7.22 14.62
CA LYS A 57 0.14 5.89 15.09
C LYS A 57 -1.24 5.93 15.74
N LYS A 58 -1.55 7.00 16.49
CA LYS A 58 -2.85 7.20 17.17
C LYS A 58 -4.04 7.49 16.24
N LEU A 59 -3.78 7.88 14.98
CA LEU A 59 -4.85 8.27 14.05
C LEU A 59 -5.58 7.06 13.46
N TYR A 60 -6.90 7.17 13.34
CA TYR A 60 -7.74 6.24 12.61
C TYR A 60 -7.49 6.31 11.10
N ASN A 61 -7.90 5.28 10.37
CA ASN A 61 -7.72 5.21 8.92
C ASN A 61 -8.35 6.42 8.19
N LEU A 62 -9.49 6.92 8.67
CA LEU A 62 -10.14 8.10 8.10
C LEU A 62 -9.31 9.37 8.35
N GLU A 63 -8.86 9.58 9.58
CA GLU A 63 -8.05 10.75 9.96
C GLU A 63 -6.73 10.78 9.20
N LYS A 64 -6.09 9.62 9.02
CA LYS A 64 -4.89 9.47 8.18
C LYS A 64 -5.13 9.89 6.73
N HIS A 65 -6.32 9.65 6.18
CA HIS A 65 -6.68 10.12 4.84
C HIS A 65 -6.89 11.64 4.80
N LEU A 66 -7.46 12.24 5.85
CA LEU A 66 -7.69 13.69 5.91
C LEU A 66 -6.39 14.50 5.92
N ILE A 67 -5.33 13.97 6.52
CA ILE A 67 -4.00 14.63 6.57
C ILE A 67 -3.03 14.11 5.51
N ALA A 68 -3.48 13.25 4.60
CA ALA A 68 -2.61 12.68 3.59
C ALA A 68 -2.24 13.75 2.56
N LEU A 69 -0.94 14.01 2.38
CA LEU A 69 -0.45 14.94 1.34
C LEU A 69 -0.73 14.42 -0.09
N ARG A 70 -0.95 13.12 -0.24
CA ARG A 70 -1.16 12.43 -1.51
C ARG A 70 -2.17 11.30 -1.33
N LEU A 71 -3.23 11.31 -2.14
CA LEU A 71 -4.27 10.29 -2.15
C LEU A 71 -4.05 9.32 -3.32
N PRO A 72 -3.65 8.07 -3.05
CA PRO A 72 -3.48 7.07 -4.08
C PRO A 72 -4.83 6.45 -4.47
N PHE A 73 -5.15 6.48 -5.76
CA PHE A 73 -6.27 5.77 -6.35
C PHE A 73 -5.76 4.62 -7.20
N MET A 74 -6.14 3.40 -6.83
CA MET A 74 -5.79 2.18 -7.57
C MET A 74 -7.00 1.28 -7.75
N LYS A 75 -7.09 0.66 -8.93
CA LYS A 75 -8.09 -0.38 -9.19
C LYS A 75 -7.51 -1.74 -8.85
N ILE A 76 -7.93 -2.31 -7.73
CA ILE A 76 -7.59 -3.69 -7.37
C ILE A 76 -8.42 -4.64 -8.23
N VAL A 77 -7.74 -5.54 -8.94
CA VAL A 77 -8.31 -6.61 -9.74
C VAL A 77 -7.77 -7.95 -9.27
N ASN A 78 -8.51 -9.03 -9.55
CA ASN A 78 -7.92 -10.35 -9.47
C ASN A 78 -7.00 -10.52 -10.68
N LEU A 79 -5.74 -10.82 -10.44
CA LEU A 79 -4.82 -11.26 -11.47
C LEU A 79 -5.25 -12.65 -11.93
N VAL A 80 -5.09 -12.92 -13.22
CA VAL A 80 -5.42 -14.21 -13.81
C VAL A 80 -4.33 -15.21 -13.41
N SER A 81 -4.27 -15.60 -12.14
CA SER A 81 -3.43 -16.71 -11.69
C SER A 81 -4.13 -18.00 -12.09
N GLY A 82 -3.44 -18.84 -12.88
CA GLY A 82 -4.03 -20.00 -13.56
C GLY A 82 -4.79 -20.95 -12.63
N LYS A 83 -5.98 -21.36 -13.07
CA LYS A 83 -6.85 -22.53 -12.73
C LYS A 83 -6.93 -23.08 -11.28
N ILE A 84 -6.21 -22.60 -10.28
CA ILE A 84 -6.24 -23.10 -8.90
C ILE A 84 -7.12 -22.17 -8.07
N SER A 85 -8.43 -22.40 -8.18
CA SER A 85 -9.52 -21.90 -7.33
C SER A 85 -9.63 -20.37 -7.13
N HIS A 86 -10.84 -19.85 -7.34
CA HIS A 86 -11.20 -18.45 -7.03
C HIS A 86 -10.90 -18.01 -5.57
N LYS A 87 -10.65 -18.95 -4.66
CA LYS A 87 -10.21 -18.67 -3.27
C LYS A 87 -8.74 -18.25 -3.16
N PHE A 88 -7.87 -18.54 -4.14
CA PHE A 88 -6.43 -18.26 -4.09
C PHE A 88 -5.95 -17.30 -5.19
N ALA A 89 -6.87 -16.61 -5.87
CA ALA A 89 -6.52 -15.65 -6.90
C ALA A 89 -5.69 -14.50 -6.33
N GLN A 90 -4.49 -14.27 -6.89
CA GLN A 90 -3.65 -13.15 -6.50
C GLN A 90 -4.36 -11.83 -6.84
N LYS A 91 -4.36 -10.88 -5.92
CA LYS A 91 -4.84 -9.51 -6.20
C LYS A 91 -3.70 -8.68 -6.76
N GLY A 92 -4.00 -7.84 -7.73
CA GLY A 92 -3.06 -6.88 -8.29
C GLY A 92 -3.77 -5.61 -8.72
N THR A 93 -3.02 -4.65 -9.22
CA THR A 93 -3.57 -3.39 -9.73
C THR A 93 -3.62 -3.41 -11.25
N LYS A 94 -4.76 -3.02 -11.82
CA LYS A 94 -4.87 -2.76 -13.26
C LYS A 94 -4.84 -1.25 -13.45
N SER A 95 -3.90 -0.75 -14.26
CA SER A 95 -3.62 0.69 -14.52
C SER A 95 -2.52 1.29 -13.63
N PRO A 96 -1.84 2.37 -14.09
CA PRO A 96 -0.97 3.18 -13.24
C PRO A 96 -1.66 3.65 -11.97
N LEU A 97 -0.87 3.83 -10.91
CA LEU A 97 -1.31 4.44 -9.68
C LEU A 97 -1.60 5.92 -9.94
N HIS A 98 -2.85 6.35 -9.77
CA HIS A 98 -3.20 7.77 -9.84
C HIS A 98 -2.95 8.39 -8.46
N ILE A 99 -1.94 9.24 -8.34
CA ILE A 99 -1.57 9.89 -7.09
C ILE A 99 -2.06 11.34 -7.17
N VAL A 100 -3.09 11.67 -6.41
CA VAL A 100 -3.67 13.02 -6.41
C VAL A 100 -3.06 13.80 -5.25
N PRO A 101 -2.47 14.99 -5.48
CA PRO A 101 -2.03 15.85 -4.39
C PRO A 101 -3.24 16.32 -3.58
N SER A 102 -3.08 16.39 -2.27
CA SER A 102 -4.12 16.87 -1.36
C SER A 102 -3.53 17.93 -0.45
N ASP A 103 -4.26 19.02 -0.29
CA ASP A 103 -3.92 20.09 0.64
C ASP A 103 -4.59 19.83 2.00
N VAL A 104 -3.76 19.78 3.03
CA VAL A 104 -4.20 19.52 4.40
C VAL A 104 -4.90 20.75 4.97
N GLU A 105 -4.43 21.95 4.63
CA GLU A 105 -5.01 23.21 5.10
C GLU A 105 -6.43 23.37 4.55
N ASP A 106 -6.60 23.16 3.24
CA ASP A 106 -7.92 23.19 2.61
C ASP A 106 -8.88 22.16 3.23
N THR A 107 -8.35 20.97 3.57
CA THR A 107 -9.15 19.90 4.19
C THR A 107 -9.61 20.32 5.57
N ILE A 108 -8.74 20.88 6.41
CA ILE A 108 -9.06 21.35 7.76
C ILE A 108 -10.05 22.52 7.69
N MET A 109 -9.79 23.52 6.85
CA MET A 109 -10.63 24.71 6.70
C MET A 109 -12.04 24.38 6.17
N SER A 110 -12.19 23.25 5.49
CA SER A 110 -13.48 22.79 4.97
C SER A 110 -14.31 21.97 5.96
N LEU A 111 -13.74 21.57 7.11
CA LEU A 111 -14.43 20.73 8.10
C LEU A 111 -15.07 21.57 9.23
N PRO A 112 -16.31 21.28 9.64
CA PRO A 112 -17.26 20.31 9.07
C PRO A 112 -17.89 20.83 7.76
N ARG A 113 -17.88 20.02 6.70
CA ARG A 113 -18.47 20.43 5.41
C ARG A 113 -19.99 20.58 5.57
N PRO A 114 -20.58 21.73 5.21
CA PRO A 114 -22.04 21.86 5.15
C PRO A 114 -22.59 20.90 4.08
N VAL A 115 -23.82 20.42 4.28
CA VAL A 115 -24.45 19.40 3.43
C VAL A 115 -24.39 19.78 1.95
N ASP A 116 -24.61 21.06 1.65
CA ASP A 116 -24.63 21.60 0.29
C ASP A 116 -23.26 21.58 -0.41
N LYS A 117 -22.17 21.58 0.36
CA LYS A 117 -20.77 21.55 -0.14
C LYS A 117 -20.09 20.20 0.12
N SER A 118 -20.82 19.21 0.59
CA SER A 118 -20.26 17.91 0.98
C SER A 118 -19.83 17.05 -0.22
N MET A 119 -20.20 17.44 -1.45
CA MET A 119 -20.02 16.65 -2.68
C MET A 119 -20.49 15.18 -2.53
N MET A 120 -21.37 14.92 -1.56
CA MET A 120 -21.88 13.57 -1.31
C MET A 120 -22.93 13.23 -2.35
N ILE A 121 -22.61 12.28 -3.22
CA ILE A 121 -23.59 11.70 -4.13
C ILE A 121 -24.44 10.69 -3.34
N ARG A 122 -25.71 11.00 -3.13
CA ARG A 122 -26.67 10.02 -2.59
C ARG A 122 -26.89 8.92 -3.62
N LEU A 123 -26.31 7.74 -3.37
CA LEU A 123 -26.52 6.56 -4.20
C LEU A 123 -27.68 5.72 -3.65
N GLN A 124 -28.82 5.72 -4.35
CA GLN A 124 -29.86 4.72 -4.11
C GLN A 124 -29.51 3.42 -4.84
N LEU A 125 -29.00 2.44 -4.10
CA LEU A 125 -28.66 1.14 -4.66
C LEU A 125 -29.95 0.34 -4.91
N LYS A 126 -30.33 0.16 -6.18
CA LYS A 126 -31.38 -0.79 -6.55
C LYS A 126 -30.90 -2.21 -6.31
N ARG A 127 -31.75 -3.04 -5.70
CA ARG A 127 -31.50 -4.46 -5.49
C ARG A 127 -31.28 -5.14 -6.84
N ARG A 128 -30.26 -6.01 -6.96
CA ARG A 128 -30.06 -6.77 -8.20
C ARG A 128 -31.23 -7.73 -8.42
N LEU A 129 -31.78 -7.76 -9.63
CA LEU A 129 -32.93 -8.59 -10.03
C LEU A 129 -32.74 -10.09 -9.73
N LYS A 130 -31.49 -10.57 -9.73
CA LYS A 130 -31.15 -11.98 -9.43
C LYS A 130 -31.35 -12.36 -7.95
N TYR A 131 -31.44 -11.40 -7.05
CA TYR A 131 -31.84 -11.65 -5.67
C TYR A 131 -33.38 -11.64 -5.65
N LYS A 132 -34.04 -12.73 -6.06
CA LYS A 132 -35.46 -12.95 -5.74
C LYS A 132 -35.55 -13.33 -4.26
N THR A 133 -36.32 -12.57 -3.47
CA THR A 133 -36.66 -13.02 -2.11
C THR A 133 -37.72 -14.10 -2.28
N VAL A 134 -37.41 -15.34 -1.87
CA VAL A 134 -38.46 -16.33 -1.58
C VAL A 134 -39.10 -15.89 -0.28
N GLY A 135 -40.05 -14.96 -0.37
CA GLY A 135 -40.90 -14.62 0.76
C GLY A 135 -41.91 -15.74 0.94
N LYS A 136 -41.64 -16.72 1.80
CA LYS A 136 -42.72 -17.54 2.37
C LYS A 136 -43.55 -16.62 3.26
N ALA A 137 -44.78 -16.33 2.85
CA ALA A 137 -45.78 -15.79 3.75
C ALA A 137 -45.96 -16.81 4.88
N ILE A 138 -45.58 -16.42 6.10
CA ILE A 138 -45.90 -17.18 7.30
C ILE A 138 -47.33 -16.75 7.64
N ASN A 139 -48.31 -17.54 7.20
CA ASN A 139 -49.68 -17.39 7.68
C ASN A 139 -49.70 -17.96 9.11
N GLN A 140 -49.89 -17.09 10.10
CA GLN A 140 -50.22 -17.48 11.47
C GLN A 140 -51.72 -17.77 11.51
N SER A 141 -52.07 -18.98 11.94
CA SER A 141 -53.42 -19.41 12.36
C SER A 141 -53.32 -19.95 13.77
#